data_AF-A0A5C9CKX4-F1
#
_entry.id   AF-A0A5C9CKX4-F1
#
_cell.length_a   1.000
_cell.length_b   1.000
_cell.length_c   1.000
_cell.angle_alpha   90.00
_cell.angle_beta   90.00
_cell.angle_gamma   90.00
#
_symmetry.space_group_name_H-M   'P 1'
#
loop_
_entity.id
_entity.type
_entity.pdbx_description
1 polymer ?
#
loop_
_entity_poly.entity_id
_entity_poly.type
_entity_poly.pdbx_seq_one_letter_code
_entity_poly.pdbx_strand_id
1 'polypeptide(L)'
;MIKESGVVVREPLRSSGEPVGWELTADAAESRRHRKELEQRYLEQREWEQKRSEPEMDSSDHTDPQFEPINSTTAKDSEAVMPPDFSHGDEPAVAVDQAAPQRARLYVGAGLVEFVYTDEETGKPKIMRTKRPGDDVMISTVSAGRPEPVRFHATVVDIFKSGMSEYDGNLVFCNLEELQKVRGMIDPQTKDGAFTSIQIKLKNYDRSSDVVKRLSAALPPGRFSVRTWEQKQGPLLAAVEIEKAILNVLLFLIITVAGFGILAIFYMIVVEKTRDIGILKALGATSRGVMTIFLSYGLALGIVGSGVGVAIGLLFVTYIDNIEKGLSALTGRKIFDETIYYFPKIPTNVSATMVICVALSAVMIAVLASVLPARRAARLHPVEALRYE
;
A
#
# COMPACT_ATOMS: atom_id res chain seq x y z
N MET A 1 -6.55 -13.06 3.67
CA MET A 1 -8.01 -12.93 3.88
C MET A 1 -8.46 -11.69 3.14
N ILE A 2 -9.39 -11.82 2.20
CA ILE A 2 -9.93 -10.67 1.48
C ILE A 2 -11.20 -10.25 2.22
N LYS A 3 -11.19 -9.06 2.82
CA LYS A 3 -12.36 -8.47 3.48
C LYS A 3 -12.90 -7.35 2.60
N GLU A 4 -14.21 -7.32 2.41
CA GLU A 4 -14.94 -6.17 1.83
C GLU A 4 -15.98 -5.71 2.85
N SER A 5 -15.98 -4.43 3.21
CA SER A 5 -16.96 -3.86 4.14
C SER A 5 -17.07 -4.62 5.48
N GLY A 6 -15.96 -5.22 5.93
CA GLY A 6 -15.91 -6.04 7.15
C GLY A 6 -16.37 -7.49 6.98
N VAL A 7 -16.90 -7.88 5.81
CA VAL A 7 -17.30 -9.25 5.48
C VAL A 7 -16.14 -9.98 4.81
N VAL A 8 -15.85 -11.20 5.25
CA VAL A 8 -14.86 -12.07 4.60
C VAL A 8 -15.45 -12.55 3.28
N VAL A 9 -15.06 -11.93 2.17
CA VAL A 9 -15.51 -12.30 0.82
C VAL A 9 -14.77 -13.54 0.33
N ARG A 10 -13.58 -13.78 0.85
CA ARG A 10 -12.81 -14.98 0.58
C ARG A 10 -11.98 -15.37 1.78
N GLU A 11 -12.21 -16.59 2.27
CA GLU A 11 -11.30 -17.22 3.21
C GLU A 11 -9.94 -17.46 2.52
N PRO A 12 -8.83 -17.18 3.20
CA PRO A 12 -7.53 -17.43 2.60
C PRO A 12 -7.38 -18.93 2.30
N LEU A 13 -6.87 -19.28 1.10
CA LEU A 13 -6.64 -20.68 0.72
C LEU A 13 -5.67 -21.40 1.67
N ARG A 14 -4.84 -20.62 2.38
CA ARG A 14 -4.02 -21.09 3.48
C ARG A 14 -4.38 -20.41 4.77
N SER A 15 -4.43 -21.17 5.85
CA SER A 15 -4.68 -20.61 7.17
C SER A 15 -3.52 -19.73 7.62
N SER A 16 -3.77 -18.74 8.49
CA SER A 16 -2.74 -17.80 8.96
C SER A 16 -1.59 -18.48 9.74
N GLY A 17 -1.75 -19.74 10.15
CA GLY A 17 -0.74 -20.51 10.88
C GLY A 17 -0.02 -21.57 10.05
N GLU A 18 -0.40 -21.76 8.79
CA GLU A 18 0.25 -22.71 7.90
C GLU A 18 1.56 -22.14 7.35
N PRO A 19 2.66 -22.91 7.33
CA PRO A 19 3.93 -22.41 6.81
C PRO A 19 3.78 -22.03 5.34
N VAL A 20 4.28 -20.85 4.99
CA VAL A 20 4.26 -20.36 3.61
C VAL A 20 5.26 -21.19 2.79
N GLY A 21 4.78 -22.24 2.14
CA GLY A 21 5.54 -23.08 1.23
C GLY A 21 5.30 -22.75 -0.25
N TRP A 22 6.07 -23.34 -1.15
CA TRP A 22 5.85 -23.18 -2.59
C TRP A 22 4.88 -24.22 -3.16
N GLU A 23 4.37 -25.16 -2.36
CA GLU A 23 3.50 -26.23 -2.86
C GLU A 23 2.07 -25.77 -3.10
N LEU A 24 1.40 -26.34 -4.10
CA LEU A 24 -0.02 -26.07 -4.32
C LEU A 24 -0.82 -26.60 -3.13
N THR A 25 -1.87 -25.86 -2.74
CA THR A 25 -2.87 -26.39 -1.82
C THR A 25 -3.61 -27.57 -2.46
N ALA A 26 -4.16 -28.47 -1.66
CA ALA A 26 -4.87 -29.66 -2.15
C ALA A 26 -5.96 -29.29 -3.19
N ASP A 27 -6.79 -28.30 -2.87
CA ASP A 27 -7.85 -27.79 -3.74
C ASP A 27 -7.31 -27.21 -5.06
N ALA A 28 -6.17 -26.50 -5.02
CA ALA A 28 -5.55 -25.93 -6.20
C ALA A 28 -4.90 -27.01 -7.09
N ALA A 29 -4.32 -28.05 -6.48
CA ALA A 29 -3.77 -29.19 -7.18
C ALA A 29 -4.86 -30.04 -7.86
N GLU A 30 -5.99 -30.25 -7.19
CA GLU A 30 -7.15 -30.94 -7.77
C GLU A 30 -7.77 -30.12 -8.91
N SER A 31 -7.98 -28.82 -8.71
CA SER A 31 -8.46 -27.91 -9.74
C SER A 31 -7.53 -27.85 -10.96
N ARG A 32 -6.21 -28.02 -10.75
CA ARG A 32 -5.23 -28.12 -11.83
C ARG A 32 -5.37 -29.44 -12.59
N ARG A 33 -5.41 -30.57 -11.89
CA ARG A 33 -5.60 -31.90 -12.50
C ARG A 33 -6.84 -31.94 -13.38
N HIS A 34 -7.98 -31.54 -12.82
CA HIS A 34 -9.25 -31.53 -13.55
C HIS A 34 -9.19 -30.69 -14.83
N ARG A 35 -8.52 -29.53 -14.79
CA ARG A 35 -8.39 -28.67 -15.98
C ARG A 35 -7.40 -29.20 -17.00
N LYS A 36 -6.31 -29.82 -16.58
CA LYS A 36 -5.36 -30.46 -17.49
C LYS A 36 -5.99 -31.66 -18.20
N GLU A 37 -6.82 -32.43 -17.49
CA GLU A 37 -7.62 -33.49 -18.09
C GLU A 37 -8.61 -32.95 -19.13
N LEU A 38 -9.31 -31.84 -18.84
CA LEU A 38 -10.21 -31.19 -19.80
C LEU A 38 -9.47 -30.66 -21.03
N GLU A 39 -8.30 -30.04 -20.84
CA GLU A 39 -7.45 -29.52 -21.91
C GLU A 39 -6.94 -30.64 -22.82
N GLN A 40 -6.52 -31.78 -22.24
CA GLN A 40 -6.14 -32.98 -22.99
C GLN A 40 -7.31 -33.52 -23.83
N ARG A 41 -8.49 -33.71 -23.23
CA ARG A 41 -9.67 -34.18 -23.96
C ARG A 41 -10.04 -33.26 -25.11
N TYR A 42 -9.92 -31.95 -24.91
CA TYR A 42 -10.18 -30.98 -25.97
C TYR A 42 -9.17 -31.07 -27.12
N LEU A 43 -7.88 -31.24 -26.82
CA LEU A 43 -6.84 -31.44 -27.82
C LEU A 43 -7.05 -32.74 -28.60
N GLU A 44 -7.32 -33.84 -27.92
CA GLU A 44 -7.63 -35.14 -28.53
C GLU A 44 -8.83 -35.04 -29.47
N GLN A 45 -9.88 -34.33 -29.05
CA GLN A 45 -11.05 -34.08 -29.89
C GLN A 45 -10.70 -33.26 -31.14
N ARG A 46 -9.89 -32.20 -31.00
CA ARG A 46 -9.43 -31.40 -32.15
C ARG A 46 -8.55 -32.19 -33.11
N GLU A 47 -7.64 -33.02 -32.59
CA GLU A 47 -6.80 -33.88 -33.43
C GLU A 47 -7.65 -34.93 -34.17
N TRP A 48 -8.67 -35.50 -33.50
CA TRP A 48 -9.62 -36.40 -34.14
C TRP A 48 -10.43 -35.71 -35.24
N GLU A 49 -10.90 -34.49 -35.00
CA GLU A 49 -11.59 -33.66 -35.99
C GLU A 49 -10.68 -33.31 -37.18
N GLN A 50 -9.41 -32.98 -36.92
CA GLN A 50 -8.42 -32.63 -37.95
C GLN A 50 -8.06 -33.83 -38.83
N LYS A 51 -7.79 -35.01 -38.24
CA LYS A 51 -7.55 -36.26 -38.99
C LYS A 51 -8.75 -36.68 -39.84
N ARG A 52 -9.97 -36.34 -39.40
CA ARG A 52 -11.20 -36.60 -40.18
C ARG A 52 -11.40 -35.61 -41.33
N SER A 53 -10.79 -34.43 -41.27
CA SER A 53 -10.96 -33.36 -42.27
C SER A 53 -9.79 -33.25 -43.26
N GLU A 54 -8.73 -34.06 -43.11
CA GLU A 54 -7.77 -34.33 -44.18
C GLU A 54 -8.41 -35.25 -45.24
N PRO A 55 -8.57 -34.80 -46.50
CA PRO A 55 -9.07 -35.68 -47.56
C PRO A 55 -8.02 -36.76 -47.86
N GLU A 56 -8.45 -38.02 -47.92
CA GLU A 56 -7.64 -39.13 -48.45
C GLU A 56 -7.13 -38.74 -49.84
N MET A 57 -5.82 -38.49 -49.95
CA MET A 57 -5.17 -38.21 -51.22
C MET A 57 -5.11 -39.52 -52.00
N ASP A 58 -6.18 -39.80 -52.74
CA ASP A 58 -6.30 -40.97 -53.61
C ASP A 58 -5.25 -40.89 -54.72
N SER A 59 -4.41 -41.92 -54.78
CA SER A 59 -3.35 -42.05 -55.76
C SER A 59 -3.94 -42.53 -57.09
N SER A 60 -4.44 -41.63 -57.93
CA SER A 60 -4.65 -41.95 -59.34
C SER A 60 -4.59 -40.72 -60.24
N ASP A 61 -3.58 -40.75 -61.10
CA ASP A 61 -3.63 -40.44 -62.54
C ASP A 61 -3.95 -39.00 -62.95
N HIS A 62 -2.90 -38.25 -63.35
CA HIS A 62 -3.00 -37.23 -64.41
C HIS A 62 -1.61 -36.88 -65.00
N THR A 63 -1.33 -37.45 -66.18
CA THR A 63 -0.51 -36.92 -67.28
C THR A 63 -1.00 -35.49 -67.61
N ASP A 64 -0.20 -34.43 -67.82
CA ASP A 64 0.80 -34.10 -68.86
C ASP A 64 1.07 -32.56 -68.71
N PRO A 65 1.89 -31.83 -69.50
CA PRO A 65 3.05 -32.17 -70.32
C PRO A 65 4.30 -31.28 -70.03
N GLN A 66 5.37 -31.65 -70.72
CA GLN A 66 6.74 -31.11 -70.74
C GLN A 66 6.90 -29.59 -70.91
N PHE A 67 7.87 -29.03 -70.17
CA PHE A 67 8.60 -27.83 -70.54
C PHE A 67 10.10 -28.02 -70.23
N GLU A 68 10.94 -27.90 -71.26
CA GLU A 68 12.42 -27.86 -71.22
C GLU A 68 12.87 -26.76 -72.19
N PRO A 69 14.14 -26.28 -72.19
CA PRO A 69 15.19 -26.33 -71.15
C PRO A 69 15.99 -24.98 -71.06
N ILE A 70 16.94 -24.85 -70.10
CA ILE A 70 18.24 -24.19 -70.37
C ILE A 70 19.35 -24.91 -69.57
N ASN A 71 20.35 -25.41 -70.30
CA ASN A 71 21.58 -26.04 -69.81
C ASN A 71 22.63 -25.02 -69.33
N SER A 72 23.35 -25.34 -68.24
CA SER A 72 24.80 -25.07 -68.15
C SER A 72 25.53 -26.01 -67.16
N THR A 73 26.04 -27.11 -67.72
CA THR A 73 27.44 -27.57 -67.62
C THR A 73 28.03 -28.02 -66.27
N THR A 74 28.14 -29.35 -66.13
CA THR A 74 29.25 -30.15 -65.57
C THR A 74 29.80 -29.86 -64.16
N ALA A 75 29.56 -30.80 -63.24
CA ALA A 75 30.63 -31.46 -62.46
C ALA A 75 30.18 -32.87 -62.05
N LYS A 76 31.05 -33.84 -62.33
CA LYS A 76 30.94 -35.28 -62.07
C LYS A 76 31.04 -35.62 -60.58
N ASP A 77 30.37 -36.71 -60.23
CA ASP A 77 30.78 -37.78 -59.30
C ASP A 77 31.24 -37.38 -57.89
N SER A 78 30.33 -37.49 -56.92
CA SER A 78 30.69 -37.90 -55.55
C SER A 78 29.47 -38.53 -54.88
N GLU A 79 29.60 -39.81 -54.52
CA GLU A 79 28.64 -40.64 -53.81
C GLU A 79 28.03 -39.90 -52.61
N ALA A 80 26.71 -39.71 -52.63
CA ALA A 80 25.98 -39.21 -51.48
C ALA A 80 25.83 -40.33 -50.44
N VAL A 81 26.74 -40.34 -49.48
CA VAL A 81 26.58 -41.03 -48.19
C VAL A 81 25.30 -40.48 -47.54
N MET A 82 24.26 -41.30 -47.41
CA MET A 82 23.10 -40.95 -46.58
C MET A 82 23.59 -40.66 -45.14
N PRO A 83 23.15 -39.57 -44.50
CA PRO A 83 23.43 -39.39 -43.08
C PRO A 83 22.77 -40.53 -42.29
N PRO A 84 23.44 -41.06 -41.25
CA PRO A 84 22.88 -42.14 -40.46
C PRO A 84 21.56 -41.70 -39.82
N ASP A 85 20.61 -42.62 -39.86
CA ASP A 85 19.33 -42.56 -39.16
C ASP A 85 19.56 -42.20 -37.69
N PHE A 86 19.17 -40.99 -37.28
CA PHE A 86 19.06 -40.62 -35.88
C PHE A 86 17.74 -41.16 -35.35
N SER A 87 17.60 -42.50 -35.36
CA SER A 87 16.67 -43.16 -34.46
C SER A 87 17.20 -42.92 -33.06
N HIS A 88 16.60 -41.94 -32.37
CA HIS A 88 16.70 -41.83 -30.93
C HIS A 88 16.37 -43.22 -30.36
N GLY A 89 17.36 -43.86 -29.73
CA GLY A 89 17.13 -45.09 -28.99
C GLY A 89 15.95 -44.87 -28.06
N ASP A 90 15.06 -45.85 -28.02
CA ASP A 90 13.93 -45.95 -27.11
C ASP A 90 14.41 -45.89 -25.65
N GLU A 91 14.75 -44.69 -25.16
CA GLU A 91 14.58 -44.40 -23.75
C GLU A 91 13.08 -44.39 -23.50
N PRO A 92 12.55 -45.21 -22.57
CA PRO A 92 11.14 -45.15 -22.27
C PRO A 92 10.81 -43.72 -21.88
N ALA A 93 9.96 -43.06 -22.66
CA ALA A 93 9.43 -41.75 -22.34
C ALA A 93 8.86 -41.83 -20.93
N VAL A 94 9.60 -41.32 -19.94
CA VAL A 94 9.09 -41.16 -18.59
C VAL A 94 7.82 -40.35 -18.79
N ALA A 95 6.66 -40.93 -18.43
CA ALA A 95 5.39 -40.25 -18.53
C ALA A 95 5.49 -38.96 -17.71
N VAL A 96 5.80 -37.84 -18.38
CA VAL A 96 5.90 -36.55 -17.74
C VAL A 96 4.49 -36.26 -17.27
N ASP A 97 4.27 -36.30 -15.95
CA ASP A 97 3.00 -35.93 -15.35
C ASP A 97 2.70 -34.48 -15.77
N GLN A 98 1.86 -34.32 -16.80
CA GLN A 98 1.52 -33.02 -17.36
C GLN A 98 0.71 -32.17 -16.36
N ALA A 99 0.19 -32.79 -15.29
CA ALA A 99 -0.48 -32.10 -14.20
C ALA A 99 0.50 -31.62 -13.12
N ALA A 100 1.76 -32.05 -13.13
CA ALA A 100 2.76 -31.54 -12.20
C ALA A 100 2.92 -30.01 -12.35
N PRO A 101 3.09 -29.28 -11.24
CA PRO A 101 3.37 -27.85 -11.29
C PRO A 101 4.76 -27.60 -11.88
N GLN A 102 4.91 -26.46 -12.54
CA GLN A 102 6.19 -26.00 -13.07
C GLN A 102 7.20 -25.79 -11.94
N ARG A 103 8.51 -25.88 -12.27
CA ARG A 103 9.60 -25.66 -11.30
C ARG A 103 9.56 -24.25 -10.72
N ALA A 104 9.30 -23.26 -11.58
CA ALA A 104 9.07 -21.89 -11.16
C ALA A 104 7.66 -21.75 -10.58
N ARG A 105 7.58 -21.15 -9.39
CA ARG A 105 6.37 -21.11 -8.57
C ARG A 105 6.13 -19.68 -8.11
N LEU A 106 4.90 -19.18 -8.29
CA LEU A 106 4.61 -17.76 -8.11
C LEU A 106 3.53 -17.48 -7.06
N TYR A 107 3.72 -16.41 -6.30
CA TYR A 107 2.63 -15.69 -5.65
C TYR A 107 2.37 -14.41 -6.40
N VAL A 108 1.14 -14.24 -6.87
CA VAL A 108 0.74 -13.08 -7.68
C VAL A 108 -0.09 -12.13 -6.82
N GLY A 109 0.14 -10.82 -6.96
CA GLY A 109 -0.70 -9.83 -6.30
C GLY A 109 -2.12 -9.85 -6.87
N ALA A 110 -3.12 -9.68 -6.01
CA ALA A 110 -4.52 -9.72 -6.41
C ALA A 110 -4.86 -8.71 -7.51
N GLY A 111 -4.28 -7.51 -7.47
CA GLY A 111 -4.50 -6.45 -8.47
C GLY A 111 -3.99 -6.78 -9.88
N LEU A 112 -3.14 -7.80 -10.04
CA LEU A 112 -2.69 -8.27 -11.37
C LEU A 112 -3.67 -9.25 -12.03
N VAL A 113 -4.53 -9.91 -11.24
CA VAL A 113 -5.36 -11.03 -11.70
C VAL A 113 -6.85 -10.85 -11.39
N GLU A 114 -7.20 -9.87 -10.57
CA GLU A 114 -8.56 -9.53 -10.18
C GLU A 114 -8.93 -8.13 -10.69
N PHE A 115 -10.03 -8.04 -11.42
CA PHE A 115 -10.58 -6.79 -11.91
C PHE A 115 -12.00 -6.62 -11.38
N VAL A 116 -12.31 -5.45 -10.83
CA VAL A 116 -13.66 -5.11 -10.38
C VAL A 116 -14.41 -4.55 -11.59
N TYR A 117 -15.54 -5.16 -11.91
CA TYR A 117 -16.47 -4.63 -12.90
C TYR A 117 -17.84 -4.46 -12.25
N THR A 118 -18.58 -3.43 -12.66
CA THR A 118 -19.96 -3.26 -12.22
C THR A 118 -20.83 -4.16 -13.09
N ASP A 119 -21.55 -5.08 -12.45
CA ASP A 119 -22.47 -5.97 -13.14
C ASP A 119 -23.67 -5.14 -13.66
N GLU A 120 -23.87 -5.10 -14.98
CA GLU A 120 -24.86 -4.24 -15.65
C GLU A 120 -26.30 -4.53 -15.19
N GLU A 121 -26.59 -5.77 -14.77
CA GLU A 121 -27.95 -6.17 -14.34
C GLU A 121 -28.24 -5.81 -12.89
N THR A 122 -27.22 -5.82 -12.02
CA THR A 122 -27.42 -5.65 -10.57
C THR A 122 -26.89 -4.32 -10.03
N GLY A 123 -26.10 -3.59 -10.82
CA GLY A 123 -25.40 -2.37 -10.41
C GLY A 123 -24.39 -2.59 -9.28
N LYS A 124 -24.10 -3.84 -8.92
CA LYS A 124 -23.18 -4.20 -7.83
C LYS A 124 -21.79 -4.46 -8.39
N PRO A 125 -20.72 -4.06 -7.67
CA PRO A 125 -19.37 -4.41 -8.05
C PRO A 125 -19.15 -5.93 -7.91
N LYS A 126 -18.55 -6.55 -8.92
CA LYS A 126 -18.22 -7.97 -8.97
C LYS A 126 -16.77 -8.14 -9.43
N ILE A 127 -16.08 -9.12 -8.86
CA ILE A 127 -14.67 -9.38 -9.17
C ILE A 127 -14.58 -10.45 -10.25
N MET A 128 -14.03 -10.09 -11.41
CA MET A 128 -13.60 -11.04 -12.42
C MET A 128 -12.15 -11.42 -12.15
N ARG A 129 -11.87 -12.73 -12.05
CA ARG A 129 -10.51 -13.26 -11.89
C ARG A 129 -10.04 -13.94 -13.16
N THR A 130 -8.95 -13.45 -13.72
CA THR A 130 -8.37 -13.95 -14.98
C THR A 130 -7.53 -15.21 -14.77
N LYS A 131 -6.80 -15.30 -13.64
CA LYS A 131 -5.93 -16.44 -13.32
C LYS A 131 -6.17 -16.94 -11.90
N ARG A 132 -6.22 -18.25 -11.72
CA ARG A 132 -6.45 -18.92 -10.45
C ARG A 132 -5.18 -19.64 -9.97
N PRO A 133 -5.07 -19.92 -8.66
CA PRO A 133 -4.08 -20.87 -8.15
C PRO A 133 -4.14 -22.20 -8.91
N GLY A 134 -2.98 -22.71 -9.29
CA GLY A 134 -2.82 -23.88 -10.16
C GLY A 134 -2.70 -23.55 -11.66
N ASP A 135 -2.87 -22.29 -12.10
CA ASP A 135 -2.70 -21.90 -13.50
C ASP A 135 -1.23 -21.73 -13.86
N ASP A 136 -0.90 -22.07 -15.11
CA ASP A 136 0.41 -21.74 -15.69
C ASP A 136 0.38 -20.37 -16.36
N VAL A 137 1.42 -19.59 -16.11
CA VAL A 137 1.64 -18.26 -16.66
C VAL A 137 3.04 -18.16 -17.23
N MET A 138 3.19 -17.35 -18.28
CA MET A 138 4.49 -17.00 -18.83
C MET A 138 4.90 -15.64 -18.26
N ILE A 139 6.05 -15.57 -17.61
CA ILE A 139 6.62 -14.33 -17.10
C ILE A 139 7.83 -13.95 -17.93
N SER A 140 7.92 -12.66 -18.27
CA SER A 140 9.10 -12.08 -18.91
C SER A 140 9.84 -11.22 -17.89
N THR A 141 11.15 -11.42 -17.77
CA THR A 141 12.05 -10.64 -16.92
C THR A 141 13.33 -10.30 -17.69
N VAL A 142 14.29 -9.63 -17.04
CA VAL A 142 15.58 -9.26 -17.64
C VAL A 142 16.72 -10.08 -17.03
N SER A 143 17.64 -10.51 -17.87
CA SER A 143 18.86 -11.21 -17.44
C SER A 143 19.77 -10.32 -16.58
N ALA A 144 20.64 -10.94 -15.80
CA ALA A 144 21.67 -10.25 -15.02
C ALA A 144 22.85 -9.82 -15.90
N GLY A 145 23.41 -8.65 -15.59
CA GLY A 145 24.49 -8.07 -16.39
C GLY A 145 23.97 -7.38 -17.64
N ARG A 146 23.74 -8.12 -18.73
CA ARG A 146 23.19 -7.58 -19.98
C ARG A 146 21.65 -7.69 -19.97
N PRO A 147 20.91 -6.58 -20.13
CA PRO A 147 19.45 -6.59 -20.07
C PRO A 147 18.85 -7.21 -21.33
N GLU A 148 18.80 -8.53 -21.38
CA GLU A 148 18.10 -9.30 -22.40
C GLU A 148 16.80 -9.86 -21.82
N PRO A 149 15.69 -9.85 -22.60
CA PRO A 149 14.42 -10.38 -22.14
C PRO A 149 14.48 -11.91 -22.03
N VAL A 150 14.31 -12.43 -20.82
CA VAL A 150 14.21 -13.86 -20.54
C VAL A 150 12.77 -14.20 -20.19
N ARG A 151 12.23 -15.24 -20.82
CA ARG A 151 10.87 -15.73 -20.58
C ARG A 151 10.92 -17.10 -19.93
N PHE A 152 10.05 -17.34 -18.97
CA PHE A 152 9.91 -18.65 -18.33
C PHE A 152 8.45 -18.94 -17.97
N HIS A 153 8.11 -20.23 -17.95
CA HIS A 153 6.81 -20.70 -17.51
C HIS A 153 6.83 -20.96 -16.01
N ALA A 154 5.77 -20.56 -15.33
CA ALA A 154 5.63 -20.73 -13.89
C ALA A 154 4.20 -21.03 -13.51
N THR A 155 4.00 -21.78 -12.42
CA THR A 155 2.67 -22.08 -11.89
C THR A 155 2.34 -21.10 -10.77
N VAL A 156 1.14 -20.53 -10.81
CA VAL A 156 0.61 -19.68 -9.73
C VAL A 156 0.25 -20.57 -8.55
N VAL A 157 0.96 -20.42 -7.44
CA VAL A 157 0.74 -21.16 -6.20
C VAL A 157 -0.42 -20.58 -5.41
N ASP A 158 -0.42 -19.26 -5.23
CA ASP A 158 -1.48 -18.53 -4.57
C ASP A 158 -1.50 -17.05 -4.98
N ILE A 159 -2.53 -16.33 -4.54
CA ILE A 159 -2.73 -14.92 -4.77
C ILE A 159 -2.71 -14.19 -3.43
N PHE A 160 -1.87 -13.15 -3.30
CA PHE A 160 -1.80 -12.34 -2.09
C PHE A 160 -2.55 -11.02 -2.26
N LYS A 161 -3.11 -10.49 -1.16
CA LYS A 161 -3.70 -9.15 -1.07
C LYS A 161 -3.10 -8.45 0.14
N SER A 162 -2.27 -7.45 -0.11
CA SER A 162 -1.58 -6.64 0.91
C SER A 162 -2.44 -5.49 1.42
N GLY A 163 -3.47 -5.11 0.65
CA GLY A 163 -4.31 -3.96 0.92
C GLY A 163 -3.85 -2.71 0.15
N MET A 164 -2.60 -2.64 -0.30
CA MET A 164 -2.09 -1.52 -1.11
C MET A 164 -2.11 -1.92 -2.59
N SER A 165 -2.89 -1.22 -3.41
CA SER A 165 -3.00 -1.52 -4.85
C SER A 165 -1.66 -1.48 -5.58
N GLU A 166 -0.74 -0.59 -5.19
CA GLU A 166 0.59 -0.52 -5.78
C GLU A 166 1.39 -1.83 -5.62
N TYR A 167 1.26 -2.51 -4.48
CA TYR A 167 1.90 -3.81 -4.28
C TYR A 167 1.09 -4.95 -4.90
N ASP A 168 -0.23 -4.91 -4.76
CA ASP A 168 -1.11 -5.94 -5.30
C ASP A 168 -1.13 -5.95 -6.83
N GLY A 169 -0.84 -4.81 -7.47
CA GLY A 169 -0.82 -4.62 -8.92
C GLY A 169 0.56 -4.66 -9.58
N ASN A 170 1.66 -4.64 -8.82
CA ASN A 170 3.01 -4.61 -9.41
C ASN A 170 3.99 -5.66 -8.86
N LEU A 171 3.62 -6.40 -7.81
CA LEU A 171 4.54 -7.33 -7.15
C LEU A 171 4.14 -8.79 -7.42
N VAL A 172 5.15 -9.59 -7.76
CA VAL A 172 5.06 -11.05 -7.90
C VAL A 172 6.22 -11.67 -7.14
N PHE A 173 5.94 -12.64 -6.27
CA PHE A 173 7.00 -13.42 -5.62
C PHE A 173 7.26 -14.69 -6.41
N CYS A 174 8.52 -15.05 -6.57
CA CYS A 174 8.97 -16.27 -7.22
C CYS A 174 9.97 -16.98 -6.30
N ASN A 175 10.10 -18.30 -6.44
CA ASN A 175 11.16 -19.03 -5.77
C ASN A 175 12.54 -18.52 -6.22
N LEU A 176 13.36 -18.14 -5.23
CA LEU A 176 14.63 -17.46 -5.46
C LEU A 176 15.57 -18.26 -6.36
N GLU A 177 15.66 -19.57 -6.14
CA GLU A 177 16.56 -20.46 -6.87
C GLU A 177 16.25 -20.51 -8.37
N GLU A 178 14.98 -20.65 -8.76
CA GLU A 178 14.60 -20.68 -10.18
C GLU A 178 14.75 -19.31 -10.81
N LEU A 179 14.43 -18.23 -10.09
CA LEU A 179 14.67 -16.88 -10.59
C LEU A 179 16.17 -16.59 -10.80
N GLN A 180 17.04 -17.14 -9.93
CA GLN A 180 18.49 -17.05 -10.08
C GLN A 180 18.98 -17.81 -11.31
N LYS A 181 18.49 -19.03 -11.55
CA LYS A 181 18.80 -19.82 -12.76
C LYS A 181 18.37 -19.09 -14.03
N VAL A 182 17.10 -18.70 -14.10
CA VAL A 182 16.51 -18.08 -15.29
C VAL A 182 17.19 -16.75 -15.62
N ARG A 183 17.53 -15.93 -14.62
CA ARG A 183 18.18 -14.64 -14.84
C ARG A 183 19.70 -14.74 -15.01
N GLY A 184 20.29 -15.92 -15.02
CA GLY A 184 21.74 -16.10 -15.11
C GLY A 184 22.50 -15.49 -13.94
N MET A 185 21.91 -15.49 -12.74
CA MET A 185 22.51 -14.96 -11.51
C MET A 185 23.35 -15.99 -10.75
N ILE A 186 23.59 -17.16 -11.32
CA ILE A 186 24.41 -18.20 -10.72
C ILE A 186 25.78 -18.15 -11.38
N ASP A 187 26.83 -18.02 -10.57
CA ASP A 187 28.20 -18.06 -11.07
C ASP A 187 28.50 -19.46 -11.66
N PRO A 188 28.91 -19.58 -12.93
CA PRO A 188 29.21 -20.86 -13.56
C PRO A 188 30.34 -21.64 -12.88
N GLN A 189 31.28 -20.97 -12.20
CA GLN A 189 32.43 -21.61 -11.58
C GLN A 189 32.18 -21.96 -10.10
N THR A 190 31.63 -21.02 -9.33
CA THR A 190 31.42 -21.25 -7.88
C THR A 190 30.07 -21.86 -7.56
N LYS A 191 29.11 -21.83 -8.51
CA LYS A 191 27.70 -22.18 -8.32
C LYS A 191 26.98 -21.33 -7.25
N ASP A 192 27.58 -20.21 -6.85
CA ASP A 192 26.95 -19.30 -5.90
C ASP A 192 25.89 -18.45 -6.59
N GLY A 193 24.72 -18.33 -5.96
CA GLY A 193 23.64 -17.46 -6.42
C GLY A 193 23.83 -16.02 -5.96
N ALA A 194 23.76 -15.07 -6.90
CA ALA A 194 23.73 -13.64 -6.60
C ALA A 194 22.33 -13.15 -6.21
N PHE A 195 22.27 -12.06 -5.46
CA PHE A 195 21.03 -11.37 -5.10
C PHE A 195 21.14 -9.88 -5.38
N THR A 196 20.02 -9.23 -5.67
CA THR A 196 19.99 -7.77 -5.94
C THR A 196 19.87 -6.95 -4.65
N SER A 197 19.04 -7.40 -3.70
CA SER A 197 18.80 -6.69 -2.45
C SER A 197 18.39 -7.64 -1.34
N ILE A 198 18.81 -7.37 -0.10
CA ILE A 198 18.35 -8.05 1.09
C ILE A 198 17.49 -7.08 1.90
N GLN A 199 16.31 -7.52 2.32
CA GLN A 199 15.44 -6.78 3.21
C GLN A 199 15.53 -7.37 4.62
N ILE A 200 15.85 -6.55 5.60
CA ILE A 200 16.03 -6.98 6.99
C ILE A 200 14.95 -6.29 7.84
N LYS A 201 14.07 -7.08 8.44
CA LYS A 201 13.07 -6.57 9.39
C LYS A 201 13.67 -6.49 10.80
N LEU A 202 13.76 -5.29 11.34
CA LEU A 202 14.26 -5.08 12.70
C LEU A 202 13.19 -5.43 13.74
N LYS A 203 13.61 -6.01 14.86
CA LYS A 203 12.74 -6.25 16.03
C LYS A 203 12.33 -4.94 16.70
N ASN A 204 13.26 -3.99 16.80
CA ASN A 204 13.02 -2.64 17.28
C ASN A 204 13.50 -1.66 16.21
N TYR A 205 12.57 -0.86 15.68
CA TYR A 205 12.84 0.11 14.64
C TYR A 205 13.67 1.30 15.13
N ASP A 206 13.58 1.69 16.41
CA ASP A 206 14.27 2.88 16.95
C ASP A 206 15.80 2.80 16.84
N ARG A 207 16.34 1.59 16.70
CA ARG A 207 17.76 1.32 16.51
C ARG A 207 18.18 1.24 15.03
N SER A 208 17.32 1.63 14.09
CA SER A 208 17.57 1.51 12.65
C SER A 208 18.86 2.23 12.23
N SER A 209 19.07 3.45 12.73
CA SER A 209 20.25 4.26 12.44
C SER A 209 21.55 3.59 12.90
N ASP A 210 21.55 3.00 14.09
CA ASP A 210 22.70 2.28 14.63
C ASP A 210 22.98 0.98 13.88
N VAL A 211 21.92 0.25 13.51
CA VAL A 211 22.06 -0.99 12.72
C VAL A 211 22.62 -0.69 11.33
N VAL A 212 22.14 0.36 10.67
CA VAL A 212 22.68 0.81 9.38
C VAL A 212 24.16 1.15 9.49
N LYS A 213 24.58 1.89 10.52
CA LYS A 213 26.00 2.22 10.75
C LYS A 213 26.84 0.96 10.93
N ARG A 214 26.38 0.00 11.74
CA ARG A 214 27.10 -1.27 11.98
C ARG A 214 27.21 -2.13 10.72
N LEU A 215 26.12 -2.28 9.97
CA LEU A 215 26.12 -3.05 8.73
C LEU A 215 26.99 -2.40 7.66
N SER A 216 26.92 -1.08 7.50
CA SER A 216 27.78 -0.34 6.57
C SER A 216 29.26 -0.45 6.93
N ALA A 217 29.61 -0.54 8.22
CA ALA A 217 30.99 -0.73 8.66
C ALA A 217 31.48 -2.18 8.50
N ALA A 218 30.58 -3.16 8.59
CA ALA A 218 30.92 -4.58 8.46
C ALA A 218 31.02 -5.06 6.99
N LEU A 219 30.39 -4.35 6.06
CA LEU A 219 30.37 -4.71 4.64
C LEU A 219 31.48 -3.99 3.84
N PRO A 220 31.99 -4.60 2.76
CA PRO A 220 32.98 -3.96 1.90
C PRO A 220 32.52 -2.59 1.39
N PRO A 221 33.33 -1.53 1.56
CA PRO A 221 32.96 -0.18 1.14
C PRO A 221 32.74 -0.12 -0.36
N GLY A 222 31.72 0.63 -0.80
CA GLY A 222 31.41 0.88 -2.20
C GLY A 222 30.68 -0.26 -2.95
N ARG A 223 30.62 -1.47 -2.40
CA ARG A 223 29.91 -2.60 -3.03
C ARG A 223 28.44 -2.72 -2.63
N PHE A 224 28.10 -2.31 -1.40
CA PHE A 224 26.75 -2.42 -0.86
C PHE A 224 26.25 -1.05 -0.38
N SER A 225 24.97 -0.76 -0.65
CA SER A 225 24.29 0.42 -0.09
C SER A 225 23.27 -0.05 0.93
N VAL A 226 23.54 0.21 2.22
CA VAL A 226 22.61 -0.06 3.31
C VAL A 226 21.75 1.18 3.53
N ARG A 227 20.44 1.07 3.30
CA ARG A 227 19.47 2.17 3.46
C ARG A 227 18.27 1.72 4.27
N THR A 228 17.68 2.62 5.04
CA THR A 228 16.39 2.35 5.70
C THR A 228 15.23 2.44 4.71
N TRP A 229 14.05 1.94 5.08
CA TRP A 229 12.87 2.06 4.23
C TRP A 229 12.45 3.51 4.03
N GLU A 230 12.62 4.39 5.04
CA GLU A 230 12.33 5.82 4.94
C GLU A 230 13.20 6.48 3.88
N GLN A 231 14.49 6.15 3.86
CA GLN A 231 15.42 6.68 2.87
C GLN A 231 15.08 6.21 1.45
N LYS A 232 14.50 5.01 1.32
CA LYS A 232 14.03 4.49 0.03
C LYS A 232 12.72 5.14 -0.41
N GLN A 233 11.84 5.47 0.54
CA GLN A 233 10.53 6.11 0.31
C GLN A 233 10.56 7.63 0.52
N GLY A 234 11.73 8.25 0.37
CA GLY A 234 11.95 9.67 0.63
C GLY A 234 10.89 10.60 0.02
N PRO A 235 10.50 10.45 -1.26
CA PRO A 235 9.47 11.30 -1.87
C PRO A 235 8.10 11.20 -1.19
N LEU A 236 7.65 10.00 -0.83
CA LEU A 236 6.36 9.79 -0.15
C LEU A 236 6.38 10.41 1.25
N LEU A 237 7.46 10.21 2.01
CA LEU A 237 7.59 10.78 3.35
C LEU A 237 7.75 12.30 3.32
N ALA A 238 8.48 12.84 2.35
CA ALA A 238 8.61 14.28 2.16
C ALA A 238 7.25 14.93 1.86
N ALA A 239 6.40 14.28 1.05
CA ALA A 239 5.04 14.77 0.80
C ALA A 239 4.21 14.83 2.10
N VAL A 240 4.28 13.77 2.94
CA VAL A 240 3.61 13.74 4.25
C VAL A 240 4.15 14.82 5.20
N GLU A 241 5.46 15.07 5.19
CA GLU A 241 6.08 16.13 6.00
C GLU A 241 5.62 17.53 5.57
N ILE A 242 5.55 17.78 4.26
CA ILE A 242 5.03 19.05 3.71
C ILE A 242 3.57 19.23 4.11
N GLU A 243 2.74 18.20 3.97
CA GLU A 243 1.33 18.25 4.36
C GLU A 243 1.17 18.56 5.86
N LYS A 244 1.93 17.87 6.72
CA LYS A 244 1.96 18.16 8.16
C LYS A 244 2.42 19.58 8.47
N ALA A 245 3.40 20.10 7.73
CA ALA A 245 3.86 21.48 7.90
C ALA A 245 2.75 22.49 7.57
N ILE A 246 2.03 22.27 6.46
CA ILE A 246 0.88 23.11 6.07
C ILE A 246 -0.21 23.07 7.14
N LEU A 247 -0.57 21.88 7.64
CA LEU A 247 -1.56 21.72 8.70
C LEU A 247 -1.12 22.40 10.01
N ASN A 248 0.16 22.35 10.35
CA ASN A 248 0.71 23.03 11.53
C ASN A 248 0.65 24.55 11.39
N VAL A 249 0.95 25.10 10.21
CA VAL A 249 0.83 26.55 9.93
C VAL A 249 -0.63 26.99 10.04
N LEU A 250 -1.57 26.21 9.49
CA LEU A 250 -3.00 26.48 9.57
C LEU A 250 -3.48 26.42 11.04
N LEU A 251 -3.08 25.40 11.79
CA LEU A 251 -3.39 25.26 13.21
C LEU A 251 -2.87 26.46 14.02
N PHE A 252 -1.61 26.88 13.76
CA PHE A 252 -1.03 28.06 14.39
C PHE A 252 -1.84 29.33 14.10
N LEU A 253 -2.28 29.53 12.85
CA LEU A 253 -3.09 30.68 12.47
C LEU A 253 -4.44 30.67 13.20
N ILE A 254 -5.13 29.53 13.23
CA ILE A 254 -6.43 29.39 13.92
C ILE A 254 -6.28 29.68 15.41
N ILE A 255 -5.25 29.12 16.06
CA ILE A 255 -4.97 29.37 17.48
C ILE A 255 -4.67 30.85 17.73
N THR A 256 -3.90 31.49 16.85
CA THR A 256 -3.56 32.91 16.95
C THR A 256 -4.81 33.79 16.85
N VAL A 257 -5.65 33.56 15.84
CA VAL A 257 -6.93 34.27 15.65
C VAL A 257 -7.85 34.07 16.86
N ALA A 258 -7.96 32.84 17.37
CA ALA A 258 -8.74 32.54 18.56
C ALA A 258 -8.18 33.28 19.80
N GLY A 259 -6.86 33.32 19.97
CA GLY A 259 -6.20 34.04 21.06
C GLY A 259 -6.49 35.54 21.05
N PHE A 260 -6.47 36.17 19.86
CA PHE A 260 -6.89 37.57 19.72
C PHE A 260 -8.37 37.78 20.05
N GLY A 261 -9.23 36.82 19.68
CA GLY A 261 -10.65 36.84 20.06
C GLY A 261 -10.85 36.82 21.58
N ILE A 262 -10.12 35.95 22.29
CA ILE A 262 -10.13 35.91 23.76
C ILE A 262 -9.68 37.26 24.33
N LEU A 263 -8.55 37.81 23.83
CA LEU A 263 -8.05 39.12 24.28
C LEU A 263 -9.10 40.22 24.11
N ALA A 264 -9.78 40.28 22.96
CA ALA A 264 -10.81 41.29 22.68
C ALA A 264 -12.01 41.17 23.64
N ILE A 265 -12.50 39.95 23.87
CA ILE A 265 -13.62 39.70 24.79
C ILE A 265 -13.22 40.07 26.23
N PHE A 266 -12.04 39.64 26.69
CA PHE A 266 -11.56 39.99 28.03
C PHE A 266 -11.34 41.49 28.21
N TYR A 267 -10.83 42.16 27.18
CA TYR A 267 -10.70 43.61 27.20
C TYR A 267 -12.06 44.29 27.34
N MET A 268 -13.07 43.82 26.59
CA MET A 268 -14.44 44.35 26.68
C MET A 268 -15.03 44.16 28.09
N ILE A 269 -14.87 42.97 28.69
CA ILE A 269 -15.34 42.68 30.05
C ILE A 269 -14.75 43.65 31.07
N VAL A 270 -13.45 43.96 30.97
CA VAL A 270 -12.80 44.94 31.86
C VAL A 270 -13.40 46.33 31.70
N VAL A 271 -13.67 46.75 30.46
CA VAL A 271 -14.27 48.06 30.17
C VAL A 271 -15.68 48.14 30.76
N GLU A 272 -16.53 47.14 30.53
CA GLU A 272 -17.89 47.09 31.10
C GLU A 272 -17.89 47.08 32.63
N LYS A 273 -16.88 46.42 33.24
CA LYS A 273 -16.74 46.31 34.70
C LYS A 273 -15.91 47.42 35.33
N THR A 274 -15.62 48.52 34.62
CA THR A 274 -14.80 49.63 35.13
C THR A 274 -15.36 50.21 36.45
N ARG A 275 -16.67 50.46 36.54
CA ARG A 275 -17.32 51.00 37.76
C ARG A 275 -17.19 50.04 38.94
N ASP A 276 -17.47 48.76 38.72
CA ASP A 276 -17.37 47.71 39.75
C ASP A 276 -15.93 47.59 40.28
N ILE A 277 -14.93 47.67 39.40
CA ILE A 277 -13.50 47.70 39.77
C ILE A 277 -13.18 48.95 40.59
N GLY A 278 -13.75 50.11 40.24
CA GLY A 278 -13.61 51.37 40.96
C GLY A 278 -14.13 51.30 42.39
N ILE A 279 -15.33 50.73 42.57
CA ILE A 279 -15.93 50.50 43.89
C ILE A 279 -15.05 49.55 44.72
N LEU A 280 -14.59 48.43 44.12
CA LEU A 280 -13.74 47.46 44.81
C LEU A 280 -12.44 48.11 45.32
N LYS A 281 -11.81 48.95 44.50
CA LYS A 281 -10.60 49.68 44.89
C LYS A 281 -10.86 50.79 45.91
N ALA A 282 -12.01 51.46 45.85
CA ALA A 282 -12.41 52.45 46.86
C ALA A 282 -12.63 51.79 48.24
N LEU A 283 -13.09 50.53 48.26
CA LEU A 283 -13.21 49.70 49.46
C LEU A 283 -11.86 49.12 49.95
N GLY A 284 -10.73 49.42 49.28
CA GLY A 284 -9.39 49.03 49.70
C GLY A 284 -8.78 47.84 48.96
N ALA A 285 -9.38 47.36 47.87
CA ALA A 285 -8.77 46.30 47.07
C ALA A 285 -7.45 46.75 46.43
N THR A 286 -6.40 45.93 46.59
CA THR A 286 -5.10 46.19 45.98
C THR A 286 -5.13 45.92 44.47
N SER A 287 -4.25 46.60 43.71
CA SER A 287 -4.08 46.33 42.27
C SER A 287 -3.74 44.86 41.97
N ARG A 288 -2.99 44.21 42.86
CA ARG A 288 -2.72 42.76 42.77
C ARG A 288 -3.99 41.93 42.95
N GLY A 289 -4.84 42.28 43.92
CA GLY A 289 -6.12 41.60 44.14
C GLY A 289 -7.03 41.67 42.90
N VAL A 290 -7.18 42.86 42.30
CA VAL A 290 -7.93 43.02 41.05
C VAL A 290 -7.30 42.21 39.91
N MET A 291 -5.97 42.22 39.77
CA MET A 291 -5.27 41.45 38.74
C MET A 291 -5.51 39.94 38.89
N THR A 292 -5.47 39.41 40.12
CA THR A 292 -5.70 37.98 40.40
C THR A 292 -7.12 37.56 40.04
N ILE A 293 -8.13 38.40 40.26
CA ILE A 293 -9.52 38.10 39.85
C ILE A 293 -9.58 37.85 38.34
N PHE A 294 -9.06 38.78 37.53
CA PHE A 294 -9.10 38.63 36.07
C PHE A 294 -8.22 37.50 35.55
N LEU A 295 -7.06 37.25 36.16
CA LEU A 295 -6.21 36.10 35.82
C LEU A 295 -6.89 34.76 36.17
N SER A 296 -7.58 34.70 37.31
CA SER A 296 -8.34 33.50 37.71
C SER A 296 -9.50 33.23 36.75
N TYR A 297 -10.11 34.30 36.21
CA TYR A 297 -11.12 34.20 35.16
C TYR A 297 -10.53 33.64 33.87
N GLY A 298 -9.36 34.13 33.44
CA GLY A 298 -8.60 33.58 32.31
C GLY A 298 -8.24 32.10 32.47
N LEU A 299 -7.79 31.72 33.68
CA LEU A 299 -7.47 30.33 34.00
C LEU A 299 -8.72 29.43 33.98
N ALA A 300 -9.80 29.84 34.65
CA ALA A 300 -11.04 29.08 34.68
C ALA A 300 -11.62 28.89 33.28
N LEU A 301 -11.63 29.94 32.47
CA LEU A 301 -12.13 29.89 31.09
C LEU A 301 -11.23 29.02 30.20
N GLY A 302 -9.91 29.08 30.40
CA GLY A 302 -8.96 28.17 29.75
C GLY A 302 -9.20 26.71 30.12
N ILE A 303 -9.39 26.39 31.40
CA ILE A 303 -9.62 25.02 31.88
C ILE A 303 -10.95 24.47 31.34
N VAL A 304 -12.03 25.23 31.46
CA VAL A 304 -13.36 24.81 30.98
C VAL A 304 -13.36 24.67 29.47
N GLY A 305 -12.84 25.67 28.74
CA GLY A 305 -12.78 25.64 27.28
C GLY A 305 -11.90 24.50 26.76
N SER A 306 -10.74 24.28 27.35
CA SER A 306 -9.85 23.18 27.01
C SER A 306 -10.48 21.82 27.34
N GLY A 307 -11.12 21.68 28.51
CA GLY A 307 -11.81 20.45 28.90
C GLY A 307 -12.97 20.08 27.97
N VAL A 308 -13.82 21.05 27.64
CA VAL A 308 -14.91 20.87 26.67
C VAL A 308 -14.36 20.57 25.27
N GLY A 309 -13.32 21.28 24.83
CA GLY A 309 -12.68 21.06 23.55
C GLY A 309 -12.07 19.66 23.42
N VAL A 310 -11.36 19.19 24.46
CA VAL A 310 -10.83 17.82 24.52
C VAL A 310 -11.96 16.80 24.49
N ALA A 311 -13.03 17.00 25.27
CA ALA A 311 -14.17 16.09 25.28
C ALA A 311 -14.82 15.98 23.90
N ILE A 312 -15.11 17.11 23.25
CA ILE A 312 -15.68 17.14 21.90
C ILE A 312 -14.71 16.52 20.88
N GLY A 313 -13.42 16.83 20.96
CA GLY A 313 -12.41 16.28 20.05
C GLY A 313 -12.27 14.77 20.16
N LEU A 314 -12.23 14.23 21.39
CA LEU A 314 -12.18 12.79 21.63
C LEU A 314 -13.46 12.10 21.16
N LEU A 315 -14.63 12.72 21.39
CA LEU A 315 -15.91 12.22 20.90
C LEU A 315 -15.90 12.16 19.37
N PHE A 316 -15.44 13.22 18.72
CA PHE A 316 -15.33 13.30 17.26
C PHE A 316 -14.44 12.19 16.69
N VAL A 317 -13.25 11.99 17.27
CA VAL A 317 -12.32 10.92 16.84
C VAL A 317 -12.91 9.53 17.06
N THR A 318 -13.64 9.33 18.17
CA THR A 318 -14.28 8.04 18.49
C THR A 318 -15.39 7.69 17.50
N TYR A 319 -16.14 8.70 17.04
CA TYR A 319 -17.29 8.52 16.14
C TYR A 319 -17.00 8.86 14.68
N ILE A 320 -15.73 9.02 14.30
CA ILE A 320 -15.36 9.51 12.96
C ILE A 320 -15.89 8.64 11.82
N ASP A 321 -15.88 7.31 11.99
CA ASP A 321 -16.43 6.37 11.00
C ASP A 321 -17.96 6.49 10.88
N ASN A 322 -18.66 6.78 11.98
CA ASN A 322 -20.12 6.97 11.96
C ASN A 322 -20.50 8.31 11.30
N ILE A 323 -19.69 9.34 11.54
CA ILE A 323 -19.85 10.66 10.91
C ILE A 323 -19.62 10.53 9.40
N GLU A 324 -18.58 9.80 8.98
CA GLU A 324 -18.31 9.50 7.57
C GLU A 324 -19.50 8.81 6.91
N LYS A 325 -20.03 7.74 7.52
CA LYS A 325 -21.20 7.02 6.99
C LYS A 325 -22.43 7.92 6.86
N GLY A 326 -22.68 8.76 7.86
CA GLY A 326 -23.79 9.72 7.82
C GLY A 326 -23.64 10.74 6.70
N LEU A 327 -22.43 11.27 6.50
CA LEU A 327 -22.15 12.25 5.46
C LEU A 327 -22.17 11.61 4.06
N SER A 328 -21.70 10.37 3.94
CA SER A 328 -21.76 9.57 2.71
C SER A 328 -23.21 9.25 2.32
N ALA A 329 -24.08 8.97 3.30
CA ALA A 329 -25.51 8.79 3.06
C ALA A 329 -26.19 10.10 2.61
N LEU A 330 -25.78 11.25 3.17
CA LEU A 330 -26.33 12.56 2.81
C LEU A 330 -25.88 13.05 1.43
N THR A 331 -24.61 12.85 1.08
CA THR A 331 -24.02 13.31 -0.19
C THR A 331 -24.24 12.33 -1.34
N GLY A 332 -24.68 11.10 -1.06
CA GLY A 332 -24.88 10.04 -2.05
C GLY A 332 -23.59 9.54 -2.69
N ARG A 333 -22.43 9.91 -2.13
CA ARG A 333 -21.10 9.48 -2.57
C ARG A 333 -20.31 9.00 -1.38
N LYS A 334 -19.53 7.94 -1.55
CA LYS A 334 -18.63 7.45 -0.51
C LYS A 334 -17.46 8.41 -0.40
N ILE A 335 -17.39 9.14 0.72
CA ILE A 335 -16.38 10.19 0.95
C ILE A 335 -15.02 9.55 1.21
N PHE A 336 -15.03 8.40 1.90
CA PHE A 336 -13.84 7.62 2.16
C PHE A 336 -13.96 6.25 1.47
N ASP A 337 -13.49 6.18 0.23
CA ASP A 337 -13.51 4.94 -0.52
C ASP A 337 -12.34 4.02 -0.10
N GLU A 338 -12.67 2.87 0.48
CA GLU A 338 -11.74 1.81 0.87
C GLU A 338 -10.87 1.32 -0.32
N THR A 339 -11.37 1.44 -1.55
CA THR A 339 -10.63 1.05 -2.76
C THR A 339 -9.53 2.04 -3.13
N ILE A 340 -9.69 3.32 -2.76
CA ILE A 340 -8.71 4.39 -3.03
C ILE A 340 -7.75 4.54 -1.86
N TYR A 341 -8.27 4.52 -0.63
CA TYR A 341 -7.49 4.80 0.57
C TYR A 341 -6.97 3.55 1.27
N TYR A 342 -7.35 2.35 0.83
CA TYR A 342 -6.76 1.07 1.28
C TYR A 342 -6.97 0.72 2.76
N PHE A 343 -7.80 1.47 3.48
CA PHE A 343 -8.14 1.23 4.88
C PHE A 343 -9.63 0.92 5.03
N PRO A 344 -10.02 -0.17 5.73
CA PRO A 344 -11.43 -0.52 5.96
C PRO A 344 -12.13 0.41 6.96
N LYS A 345 -11.35 1.20 7.71
CA LYS A 345 -11.81 2.22 8.66
C LYS A 345 -10.74 3.30 8.78
N ILE A 346 -11.12 4.50 9.20
CA ILE A 346 -10.14 5.58 9.38
C ILE A 346 -9.23 5.23 10.56
N PRO A 347 -7.91 5.02 10.35
CA PRO A 347 -7.01 4.67 11.43
C PRO A 347 -6.81 5.88 12.35
N THR A 348 -7.38 5.81 13.56
CA THR A 348 -7.22 6.84 14.58
C THR A 348 -6.17 6.40 15.61
N ASN A 349 -5.15 7.23 15.82
CA ASN A 349 -4.15 7.03 16.87
C ASN A 349 -4.15 8.26 17.78
N VAL A 350 -4.75 8.13 18.96
CA VAL A 350 -4.83 9.20 19.95
C VAL A 350 -3.67 9.05 20.93
N SER A 351 -2.70 9.95 20.84
CA SER A 351 -1.63 10.05 21.82
C SER A 351 -2.07 10.91 23.02
N ALA A 352 -2.16 10.29 24.20
CA ALA A 352 -2.52 11.00 25.43
C ALA A 352 -1.55 12.18 25.72
N THR A 353 -0.26 11.99 25.47
CA THR A 353 0.75 13.04 25.62
C THR A 353 0.45 14.24 24.74
N MET A 354 0.07 14.01 23.48
CA MET A 354 -0.26 15.09 22.54
C MET A 354 -1.52 15.84 22.98
N VAL A 355 -2.56 15.11 23.42
CA VAL A 355 -3.79 15.72 23.95
C VAL A 355 -3.51 16.59 25.17
N ILE A 356 -2.71 16.10 26.12
CA ILE A 356 -2.34 16.85 27.33
C ILE A 356 -1.52 18.10 26.97
N CYS A 357 -0.53 17.98 26.08
CA CYS A 357 0.28 19.12 25.64
C CYS A 357 -0.59 20.20 24.98
N VAL A 358 -1.50 19.82 24.08
CA VAL A 358 -2.42 20.76 23.43
C VAL A 358 -3.36 21.39 24.46
N ALA A 359 -3.93 20.61 25.36
CA ALA A 359 -4.84 21.10 26.39
C ALA A 359 -4.16 22.14 27.31
N LEU A 360 -2.92 21.86 27.74
CA LEU A 360 -2.12 22.78 28.54
C LEU A 360 -1.74 24.04 27.76
N SER A 361 -1.39 23.91 26.48
CA SER A 361 -1.06 25.06 25.63
C SER A 361 -2.27 25.99 25.44
N ALA A 362 -3.48 25.44 25.29
CA ALA A 362 -4.71 26.22 25.18
C ALA A 362 -5.00 27.00 26.48
N VAL A 363 -4.84 26.37 27.64
CA VAL A 363 -4.98 27.03 28.95
C VAL A 363 -3.94 28.15 29.09
N MET A 364 -2.69 27.89 28.72
CA MET A 364 -1.62 28.89 28.76
C MET A 364 -1.93 30.10 27.88
N ILE A 365 -2.44 29.88 26.67
CA ILE A 365 -2.82 30.96 25.75
C ILE A 365 -3.97 31.79 26.32
N ALA A 366 -5.00 31.16 26.89
CA ALA A 366 -6.10 31.87 27.54
C ALA A 366 -5.63 32.74 28.72
N VAL A 367 -4.74 32.20 29.56
CA VAL A 367 -4.13 32.96 30.66
C VAL A 367 -3.31 34.13 30.12
N LEU A 368 -2.43 33.89 29.14
CA LEU A 368 -1.59 34.94 28.53
C LEU A 368 -2.43 36.05 27.88
N ALA A 369 -3.51 35.71 27.19
CA ALA A 369 -4.44 36.67 26.62
C ALA A 369 -5.12 37.52 27.70
N SER A 370 -5.44 36.95 28.87
CA SER A 370 -6.07 37.68 29.98
C SER A 370 -5.11 38.63 30.72
N VAL A 371 -3.79 38.50 30.55
CA VAL A 371 -2.78 39.32 31.27
C VAL A 371 -2.90 40.81 30.91
N LEU A 372 -3.08 41.14 29.63
CA LEU A 372 -3.16 42.53 29.17
C LEU A 372 -4.38 43.26 29.76
N PRO A 373 -5.60 42.71 29.66
CA PRO A 373 -6.79 43.28 30.29
C PRO A 373 -6.69 43.31 31.82
N ALA A 374 -6.16 42.25 32.45
CA ALA A 374 -5.99 42.19 33.91
C ALA A 374 -5.05 43.30 34.42
N ARG A 375 -3.96 43.57 33.70
CA ARG A 375 -3.04 44.69 34.00
C ARG A 375 -3.72 46.05 33.85
N ARG A 376 -4.58 46.21 32.85
CA ARG A 376 -5.38 47.43 32.67
C ARG A 376 -6.34 47.63 33.85
N ALA A 377 -7.10 46.61 34.21
CA ALA A 377 -8.01 46.64 35.37
C ALA A 377 -7.27 47.02 36.67
N ALA A 378 -6.11 46.40 36.88
CA ALA A 378 -5.25 46.65 38.04
C ALA A 378 -4.70 48.08 38.11
N ARG A 379 -4.63 48.81 36.99
CA ARG A 379 -4.12 50.20 36.94
C ARG A 379 -5.20 51.28 36.94
N LEU A 380 -6.48 50.93 36.86
CA LEU A 380 -7.59 51.91 36.95
C LEU A 380 -7.57 52.68 38.29
N HIS A 381 -7.63 54.01 38.26
CA HIS A 381 -7.77 54.80 39.48
C HIS A 381 -9.24 54.83 39.94
N PRO A 382 -9.52 54.71 41.26
CA PRO A 382 -10.89 54.70 41.78
C PRO A 382 -11.68 55.95 41.37
N VAL A 383 -11.01 57.11 41.43
CA VAL A 383 -11.61 58.41 41.07
C VAL A 383 -11.98 58.45 39.59
N GLU A 384 -11.13 57.95 38.70
CA GLU A 384 -11.43 57.90 37.26
C GLU A 384 -12.55 56.91 36.97
N ALA A 385 -12.55 55.75 37.63
CA ALA A 385 -13.56 54.71 37.44
C ALA A 385 -14.96 55.12 37.94
N LEU A 386 -15.04 56.01 38.94
CA LEU A 386 -16.30 56.53 39.49
C LEU A 386 -16.75 57.84 38.83
N ARG A 387 -15.88 58.52 38.07
CA ARG A 387 -16.19 59.76 37.34
C ARG A 387 -16.85 59.53 35.98
N TYR A 388 -16.95 58.28 35.52
CA TYR A 388 -17.74 57.93 34.34
C TYR A 388 -19.24 57.88 34.70
N GLU A 389 -19.77 59.07 34.96
CA GLU A 389 -21.14 59.57 34.72
C GLU A 389 -21.09 61.10 34.72
#